data_AF-A0A7S3DNS7-F1
#
_entry.id   AF-A0A7S3DNS7-F1
#
_cell.length_a   1.000
_cell.length_b   1.000
_cell.length_c   1.000
_cell.angle_alpha   90.00
_cell.angle_beta   90.00
_cell.angle_gamma   90.00
#
_symmetry.space_group_name_H-M   'P 1'
#
loop_
_entity.id
_entity.type
_entity.pdbx_description
1 polymer ?
#
loop_
_entity_poly.entity_id
_entity_poly.type
_entity_poly.pdbx_seq_one_letter_code
_entity_poly.pdbx_strand_id
1 'polypeptide(L)'
;ITMTKNTALCWVAMATMIALCDPAAAFAPAPAIPSSSTFASTKFKLNGFSLDAAKEPTSSSTDSRKRWDFVRFVRQSSRFVSLPFAPRAPSLTLDNVRPGDILWQQQGTNAFTMAPLDDVVMGGVSASRFEDRTGQWTGTVTDENNGGFVGIRSTPSFQWNMDNCAGLEWKLVFNGTKKRRFKFVLRDSTDFNGITWTTSVDLKPGKNTVRIPFQKQIPALFAKTVPDQVFQREHVVGVQIAYSKFEYDGDLNPNFAVGAVDLQLLELKAF
;
A
#
# COMPACT_ATOMS: atom_id res chain seq x y z
N ILE A 1 8.03 23.16 28.83
CA ILE A 1 7.51 21.80 28.57
C ILE A 1 8.46 21.16 27.56
N THR A 2 9.34 20.29 28.05
CA THR A 2 10.47 19.73 27.32
C THR A 2 9.98 18.57 26.47
N MET A 3 9.96 18.74 25.14
CA MET A 3 9.64 17.65 24.21
C MET A 3 10.74 16.57 24.30
N THR A 4 10.35 15.36 24.65
CA THR A 4 11.25 14.19 24.70
C THR A 4 11.52 13.67 23.28
N LYS A 5 12.78 13.26 23.03
CA LYS A 5 13.34 12.84 21.73
C LYS A 5 12.54 11.79 20.94
N ASN A 6 11.56 11.11 21.54
CA ASN A 6 10.71 10.11 20.88
C ASN A 6 9.57 10.70 20.03
N THR A 7 9.14 11.94 20.29
CA THR A 7 8.13 12.59 19.41
C THR A 7 8.76 12.95 18.08
N ALA A 8 9.99 13.50 18.06
CA ALA A 8 10.68 13.86 16.83
C ALA A 8 10.96 12.65 15.91
N LEU A 9 11.23 11.46 16.46
CA LEU A 9 11.52 10.27 15.65
C LEU A 9 10.31 9.77 14.83
N CYS A 10 9.10 9.89 15.37
CA CYS A 10 7.88 9.45 14.69
C CYS A 10 7.45 10.41 13.56
N TRP A 11 7.68 11.71 13.77
CA TRP A 11 7.46 12.74 12.74
C TRP A 11 8.54 12.69 11.63
N VAL A 12 9.79 12.40 11.97
CA VAL A 12 10.85 12.17 10.98
C VAL A 12 10.56 10.88 10.20
N ALA A 13 10.12 9.78 10.82
CA ALA A 13 9.75 8.56 10.09
C ALA A 13 8.55 8.76 9.12
N MET A 14 7.55 9.56 9.51
CA MET A 14 6.42 9.94 8.62
C MET A 14 6.82 10.93 7.51
N ALA A 15 7.73 11.87 7.77
CA ALA A 15 8.25 12.77 6.74
C ALA A 15 9.23 12.07 5.78
N THR A 16 10.01 11.09 6.28
CA THR A 16 10.92 10.27 5.46
C THR A 16 10.14 9.30 4.57
N MET A 17 8.95 8.86 4.99
CA MET A 17 7.98 8.12 4.15
C MET A 17 7.50 8.92 2.94
N ILE A 18 7.35 10.25 3.06
CA ILE A 18 6.98 11.12 1.95
C ILE A 18 8.17 11.31 0.99
N ALA A 19 9.40 11.32 1.49
CA ALA A 19 10.62 11.46 0.68
C ALA A 19 11.10 10.16 0.02
N LEU A 20 10.84 8.99 0.61
CA LEU A 20 11.27 7.68 0.09
C LEU A 20 10.31 7.07 -0.93
N CYS A 21 9.09 7.60 -1.04
CA CYS A 21 8.07 7.13 -1.97
C CYS A 21 7.92 8.03 -3.22
N ASP A 22 8.84 8.96 -3.43
CA ASP A 22 8.96 9.69 -4.69
C ASP A 22 10.03 9.02 -5.59
N PRO A 23 9.62 8.26 -6.63
CA PRO A 23 10.57 7.64 -7.55
C PRO A 23 11.36 8.67 -8.38
N ALA A 24 10.97 9.96 -8.40
CA ALA A 24 11.72 11.01 -9.09
C ALA A 24 12.98 11.47 -8.31
N ALA A 25 13.07 11.20 -7.00
CA ALA A 25 14.23 11.59 -6.19
C ALA A 25 15.44 10.64 -6.36
N ALA A 26 15.27 9.49 -7.01
CA ALA A 26 16.33 8.51 -7.23
C ALA A 26 17.18 8.77 -8.49
N PHE A 27 16.88 9.81 -9.26
CA PHE A 27 17.64 10.22 -10.47
C PHE A 27 18.07 11.70 -10.38
N ALA A 28 18.91 12.03 -9.40
CA ALA A 28 19.73 13.23 -9.46
C ALA A 28 21.15 12.84 -9.93
N PRO A 29 21.68 13.39 -11.05
CA PRO A 29 23.06 13.16 -11.43
C PRO A 29 24.00 13.78 -10.39
N ALA A 30 25.09 13.07 -10.07
CA ALA A 30 26.08 13.48 -9.09
C ALA A 30 26.61 14.89 -9.37
N PRO A 31 26.65 15.82 -8.39
CA PRO A 31 27.27 17.11 -8.60
C PRO A 31 28.79 16.95 -8.74
N ALA A 32 29.31 17.56 -9.80
CA ALA A 32 30.70 17.53 -10.22
C ALA A 32 31.67 18.11 -9.17
N ILE A 33 32.88 17.55 -9.16
CA ILE A 33 34.05 18.02 -8.40
C ILE A 33 34.37 19.46 -8.83
N PRO A 34 34.50 20.44 -7.92
CA PRO A 34 34.91 21.79 -8.30
C PRO A 34 36.45 21.84 -8.46
N SER A 35 36.90 21.98 -9.70
CA SER A 35 38.24 22.48 -10.01
C SER A 35 38.30 23.99 -9.82
N SER A 36 39.33 24.44 -9.13
CA SER A 36 39.75 25.82 -8.94
C SER A 36 39.84 26.64 -10.25
N SER A 37 39.37 27.88 -10.22
CA SER A 37 40.19 29.06 -10.56
C SER A 37 39.38 30.37 -10.50
N THR A 38 39.90 31.28 -9.68
CA THR A 38 39.70 32.72 -9.62
C THR A 38 39.74 33.40 -10.99
N PHE A 39 38.91 34.41 -11.26
CA PHE A 39 39.33 35.77 -11.66
C PHE A 39 38.15 36.75 -11.79
N ALA A 40 38.50 38.03 -11.71
CA ALA A 40 37.67 39.13 -11.24
C ALA A 40 36.99 39.98 -12.34
N SER A 41 36.03 40.79 -11.87
CA SER A 41 35.69 42.16 -12.31
C SER A 41 35.26 42.39 -13.77
N THR A 42 34.07 43.00 -13.95
CA THR A 42 33.93 44.44 -14.31
C THR A 42 32.48 44.75 -14.74
N LYS A 43 31.94 45.88 -14.25
CA LYS A 43 30.68 46.48 -14.67
C LYS A 43 30.81 47.09 -16.07
N PHE A 44 29.81 46.94 -16.95
CA PHE A 44 29.58 47.87 -18.05
C PHE A 44 28.07 48.05 -18.32
N LYS A 45 27.70 49.26 -18.75
CA LYS A 45 26.37 49.87 -18.71
C LYS A 45 25.83 50.10 -20.14
N LEU A 46 24.50 50.03 -20.25
CA LEU A 46 23.58 50.82 -21.10
C LEU A 46 23.38 50.53 -22.61
N ASN A 47 22.08 50.49 -22.91
CA ASN A 47 21.32 51.06 -24.04
C ASN A 47 21.13 50.25 -25.32
N GLY A 48 19.86 50.03 -25.67
CA GLY A 48 19.44 49.95 -27.07
C GLY A 48 18.21 49.10 -27.37
N PHE A 49 17.04 49.76 -27.38
CA PHE A 49 16.04 49.68 -28.45
C PHE A 49 14.97 48.55 -28.53
N SER A 50 13.74 49.06 -28.65
CA SER A 50 12.50 48.59 -29.28
C SER A 50 11.73 47.40 -28.71
N LEU A 51 10.63 47.77 -28.06
CA LEU A 51 9.40 46.98 -27.95
C LEU A 51 8.69 47.02 -29.32
N ASP A 52 8.43 45.87 -29.92
CA ASP A 52 7.24 45.66 -30.76
C ASP A 52 6.85 44.18 -30.78
N ALA A 53 5.54 43.97 -30.86
CA ALA A 53 4.81 42.79 -30.41
C ALA A 53 5.19 41.47 -31.10
N ALA A 54 5.44 40.44 -30.28
CA ALA A 54 5.40 39.04 -30.70
C ALA A 54 4.58 38.21 -29.71
N LYS A 55 3.31 38.00 -30.09
CA LYS A 55 2.44 36.83 -29.86
C LYS A 55 2.95 35.82 -28.81
N GLU A 56 2.30 35.82 -27.64
CA GLU A 56 2.45 34.77 -26.62
C GLU A 56 2.13 33.37 -27.20
N PRO A 57 2.95 32.35 -26.95
CA PRO A 57 2.51 30.97 -27.05
C PRO A 57 1.68 30.64 -25.81
N THR A 58 0.39 30.43 -26.00
CA THR A 58 -0.51 29.84 -25.01
C THR A 58 -0.06 28.42 -24.67
N SER A 59 0.55 28.25 -23.49
CA SER A 59 0.54 26.96 -22.79
C SER A 59 0.78 27.16 -21.30
N SER A 60 -0.27 27.06 -20.49
CA SER A 60 -0.14 26.41 -19.18
C SER A 60 -1.48 25.78 -18.81
N SER A 61 -1.54 24.46 -18.99
CA SER A 61 -2.56 23.61 -18.41
C SER A 61 -2.48 23.73 -16.89
N THR A 62 -3.57 24.17 -16.27
CA THR A 62 -3.76 24.16 -14.82
C THR A 62 -3.79 22.70 -14.33
N ASP A 63 -2.63 22.20 -13.88
CA ASP A 63 -2.52 20.95 -13.12
C ASP A 63 -3.11 21.14 -11.72
N SER A 64 -4.42 20.96 -11.63
CA SER A 64 -5.18 21.05 -10.38
C SER A 64 -5.04 19.75 -9.57
N ARG A 65 -3.90 19.57 -8.89
CA ARG A 65 -3.76 18.51 -7.88
C ARG A 65 -4.95 18.56 -6.90
N LYS A 66 -5.70 17.47 -6.81
CA LYS A 66 -6.83 17.36 -5.89
C LYS A 66 -6.31 17.44 -4.44
N ARG A 67 -7.02 18.20 -3.59
CA ARG A 67 -6.62 18.43 -2.19
C ARG A 67 -6.54 17.09 -1.43
N TRP A 68 -5.47 16.90 -0.67
CA TRP A 68 -5.25 15.72 0.16
C TRP A 68 -6.32 15.58 1.26
N ASP A 69 -6.87 14.38 1.42
CA ASP A 69 -7.90 14.08 2.42
C ASP A 69 -7.29 13.53 3.73
N PHE A 70 -6.86 14.46 4.58
CA PHE A 70 -6.25 14.13 5.88
C PHE A 70 -7.22 13.41 6.84
N VAL A 71 -8.52 13.71 6.78
CA VAL A 71 -9.51 13.09 7.67
C VAL A 71 -9.64 11.61 7.34
N ARG A 72 -9.69 11.27 6.06
CA ARG A 72 -9.73 9.88 5.60
C ARG A 72 -8.45 9.13 5.95
N PHE A 73 -7.28 9.77 5.83
CA PHE A 73 -6.01 9.19 6.27
C PHE A 73 -6.03 8.81 7.76
N VAL A 74 -6.42 9.73 8.64
CA VAL A 74 -6.51 9.46 10.09
C VAL A 74 -7.51 8.34 10.38
N ARG A 75 -8.66 8.35 9.70
CA ARG A 75 -9.69 7.32 9.87
C ARG A 75 -9.23 5.92 9.42
N GLN A 76 -8.48 5.81 8.33
CA GLN A 76 -7.95 4.53 7.86
C GLN A 76 -6.80 4.05 8.75
N SER A 77 -5.83 4.92 9.07
CA SER A 77 -4.67 4.55 9.90
C SER A 77 -5.07 4.15 11.32
N SER A 78 -6.03 4.83 11.95
CA SER A 78 -6.52 4.51 13.30
C SER A 78 -7.20 3.14 13.43
N ARG A 79 -7.54 2.46 12.33
CA ARG A 79 -8.04 1.07 12.36
C ARG A 79 -6.93 0.04 12.48
N PHE A 80 -5.69 0.43 12.19
CA PHE A 80 -4.53 -0.47 12.12
C PHE A 80 -3.41 -0.09 13.09
N VAL A 81 -3.45 1.12 13.66
CA VAL A 81 -2.47 1.64 14.62
C VAL A 81 -3.19 2.01 15.91
N SER A 82 -2.68 1.51 17.04
CA SER A 82 -3.10 1.98 18.36
C SER A 82 -2.59 3.41 18.60
N LEU A 83 -3.49 4.36 18.84
CA LEU A 83 -3.10 5.71 19.24
C LEU A 83 -2.42 5.66 20.62
N PRO A 84 -1.43 6.52 20.91
CA PRO A 84 -0.67 6.50 22.17
C PRO A 84 -1.50 6.74 23.44
N PHE A 85 -2.77 7.15 23.29
CA PHE A 85 -3.74 7.31 24.37
C PHE A 85 -5.07 6.56 24.12
N ALA A 86 -5.12 5.66 23.13
CA ALA A 86 -6.27 4.80 22.94
C ALA A 86 -6.34 3.77 24.10
N PRO A 87 -7.54 3.39 24.56
CA PRO A 87 -7.67 2.27 25.46
C PRO A 87 -7.00 1.04 24.84
N ARG A 88 -6.28 0.29 25.69
CA ARG A 88 -5.58 -0.99 25.48
C ARG A 88 -5.69 -1.55 24.04
N ALA A 89 -4.55 -1.70 23.37
CA ALA A 89 -4.48 -2.42 22.09
C ALA A 89 -5.33 -3.70 22.14
N PRO A 90 -6.11 -4.02 21.10
CA PRO A 90 -6.99 -5.17 21.08
C PRO A 90 -6.21 -6.42 21.51
N SER A 91 -6.76 -7.16 22.47
CA SER A 91 -6.16 -8.43 22.87
C SER A 91 -6.25 -9.39 21.69
N LEU A 92 -5.10 -9.77 21.12
CA LEU A 92 -5.04 -10.80 20.09
C LEU A 92 -5.51 -12.12 20.72
N THR A 93 -6.51 -12.77 20.13
CA THR A 93 -6.84 -14.14 20.47
C THR A 93 -5.81 -15.05 19.81
N LEU A 94 -5.13 -15.87 20.60
CA LEU A 94 -4.21 -16.88 20.09
C LEU A 94 -5.00 -18.14 19.77
N ASP A 95 -5.09 -18.48 18.48
CA ASP A 95 -5.82 -19.66 18.01
C ASP A 95 -4.87 -20.61 17.27
N ASN A 96 -4.90 -21.89 17.64
CA ASN A 96 -4.18 -22.94 16.93
C ASN A 96 -5.00 -23.40 15.72
N VAL A 97 -4.54 -23.08 14.52
CA VAL A 97 -5.23 -23.37 13.27
C VAL A 97 -4.77 -24.70 12.69
N ARG A 98 -5.73 -25.50 12.22
CA ARG A 98 -5.51 -26.79 11.58
C ARG A 98 -5.85 -26.73 10.09
N PRO A 99 -5.25 -27.60 9.26
CA PRO A 99 -5.67 -27.76 7.87
C PRO A 99 -7.17 -28.06 7.78
N GLY A 100 -7.87 -27.33 6.93
CA GLY A 100 -9.33 -27.42 6.75
C GLY A 100 -10.14 -26.38 7.52
N ASP A 101 -9.54 -25.69 8.50
CA ASP A 101 -10.24 -24.67 9.29
C ASP A 101 -10.61 -23.47 8.41
N ILE A 102 -11.89 -23.07 8.49
CA ILE A 102 -12.41 -21.87 7.83
C ILE A 102 -12.12 -20.67 8.73
N LEU A 103 -11.28 -19.77 8.24
CA LEU A 103 -10.83 -18.58 8.96
C LEU A 103 -11.73 -17.37 8.71
N TRP A 104 -12.35 -17.33 7.53
CA TRP A 104 -13.32 -16.33 7.15
C TRP A 104 -14.29 -16.90 6.11
N GLN A 105 -15.57 -16.57 6.20
CA GLN A 105 -16.59 -16.92 5.21
C GLN A 105 -17.68 -15.85 5.08
N GLN A 106 -18.28 -15.75 3.90
CA GLN A 106 -19.31 -14.76 3.58
C GLN A 106 -20.52 -14.83 4.52
N GLN A 107 -21.00 -16.04 4.83
CA GLN A 107 -22.20 -16.26 5.64
C GLN A 107 -21.82 -17.01 6.91
N GLY A 108 -21.35 -16.28 7.92
CA GLY A 108 -21.00 -16.85 9.22
C GLY A 108 -20.42 -15.84 10.19
N THR A 109 -20.11 -16.32 11.40
CA THR A 109 -19.35 -15.56 12.38
C THR A 109 -17.86 -15.70 12.05
N ASN A 110 -17.20 -14.58 11.81
CA ASN A 110 -15.77 -14.54 11.49
C ASN A 110 -14.96 -14.03 12.68
N ALA A 111 -13.76 -14.56 12.88
CA ALA A 111 -12.85 -14.16 13.96
C ALA A 111 -12.27 -12.74 13.78
N PHE A 112 -12.38 -12.19 12.58
CA PHE A 112 -11.89 -10.86 12.24
C PHE A 112 -12.75 -10.20 11.16
N THR A 113 -12.61 -8.88 11.07
CA THR A 113 -13.20 -8.06 10.01
C THR A 113 -12.09 -7.48 9.13
N MET A 114 -12.44 -7.11 7.88
CA MET A 114 -11.50 -6.42 6.99
C MET A 114 -11.87 -4.95 6.82
N ALA A 115 -10.84 -4.11 6.74
CA ALA A 115 -10.99 -2.67 6.56
C ALA A 115 -10.19 -2.19 5.33
N PRO A 116 -10.66 -1.14 4.64
CA PRO A 116 -9.93 -0.55 3.51
C PRO A 116 -8.58 0.03 3.91
N LEU A 117 -7.60 -0.18 3.04
CA LEU A 117 -6.25 0.38 3.08
C LEU A 117 -5.95 0.90 1.67
N ASP A 118 -6.14 2.20 1.44
CA ASP A 118 -6.04 2.82 0.10
C ASP A 118 -4.86 3.82 0.02
N ASP A 119 -4.60 4.37 -1.17
CA ASP A 119 -3.46 5.25 -1.49
C ASP A 119 -3.53 6.68 -0.93
N VAL A 120 -4.47 6.98 -0.03
CA VAL A 120 -4.60 8.30 0.62
C VAL A 120 -3.33 8.70 1.38
N VAL A 121 -2.57 7.72 1.89
CA VAL A 121 -1.28 7.96 2.56
C VAL A 121 -0.29 8.68 1.64
N MET A 122 -0.35 8.39 0.33
CA MET A 122 0.53 8.96 -0.69
C MET A 122 -0.07 10.18 -1.40
N GLY A 123 -1.25 10.65 -0.97
CA GLY A 123 -1.97 11.73 -1.63
C GLY A 123 -2.91 11.26 -2.75
N GLY A 124 -2.97 9.95 -3.02
CA GLY A 124 -3.85 9.34 -3.99
C GLY A 124 -5.33 9.51 -3.61
N VAL A 125 -6.19 9.40 -4.62
CA VAL A 125 -7.64 9.58 -4.49
C VAL A 125 -8.42 8.30 -4.75
N SER A 126 -7.75 7.15 -4.85
CA SER A 126 -8.42 5.87 -4.96
C SER A 126 -9.23 5.60 -3.69
N ALA A 127 -10.34 4.87 -3.80
CA ALA A 127 -11.18 4.56 -2.66
C ALA A 127 -11.85 3.21 -2.77
N SER A 128 -11.85 2.48 -1.66
CA SER A 128 -12.56 1.20 -1.58
C SER A 128 -13.32 1.02 -0.27
N ARG A 129 -14.21 0.04 -0.27
CA ARG A 129 -14.99 -0.42 0.88
C ARG A 129 -15.08 -1.93 0.87
N PHE A 130 -15.11 -2.52 2.06
CA PHE A 130 -15.38 -3.93 2.25
C PHE A 130 -16.69 -4.09 3.02
N GLU A 131 -17.57 -4.97 2.55
CA GLU A 131 -18.80 -5.34 3.25
C GLU A 131 -18.63 -6.75 3.84
N ASP A 132 -18.31 -6.82 5.13
CA ASP A 132 -18.00 -8.08 5.83
C ASP A 132 -19.10 -9.14 5.69
N ARG A 133 -20.38 -8.75 5.63
CA ARG A 133 -21.51 -9.70 5.52
C ARG A 133 -21.63 -10.37 4.15
N THR A 134 -21.06 -9.75 3.12
CA THR A 134 -21.15 -10.25 1.74
C THR A 134 -19.80 -10.64 1.17
N GLY A 135 -18.72 -10.31 1.87
CA GLY A 135 -17.35 -10.43 1.37
C GLY A 135 -17.04 -9.49 0.21
N GLN A 136 -17.94 -8.54 -0.08
CA GLN A 136 -17.84 -7.72 -1.27
C GLN A 136 -16.83 -6.60 -1.04
N TRP A 137 -15.72 -6.66 -1.76
CA TRP A 137 -14.78 -5.55 -1.88
C TRP A 137 -15.09 -4.78 -3.17
N THR A 138 -15.42 -3.50 -3.02
CA THR A 138 -15.67 -2.61 -4.15
C THR A 138 -14.92 -1.30 -4.00
N GLY A 139 -14.51 -0.71 -5.11
CA GLY A 139 -13.83 0.57 -5.09
C GLY A 139 -13.53 1.10 -6.47
N THR A 140 -12.86 2.24 -6.51
CA THR A 140 -12.34 2.87 -7.72
C THR A 140 -10.86 3.15 -7.50
N VAL A 141 -10.03 2.63 -8.40
CA VAL A 141 -8.60 2.97 -8.48
C VAL A 141 -8.40 4.08 -9.48
N THR A 142 -7.55 5.04 -9.13
CA THR A 142 -7.11 6.15 -9.98
C THR A 142 -5.59 6.25 -9.96
N ASP A 143 -4.98 6.72 -11.03
CA ASP A 143 -3.54 7.07 -11.08
C ASP A 143 -3.27 8.56 -10.76
N GLU A 144 -4.32 9.35 -10.50
CA GLU A 144 -4.24 10.73 -10.04
C GLU A 144 -3.44 10.85 -8.73
N ASN A 145 -2.70 11.95 -8.57
CA ASN A 145 -1.85 12.24 -7.40
C ASN A 145 -0.85 11.11 -7.08
N ASN A 146 -0.21 10.51 -8.10
CA ASN A 146 0.69 9.37 -7.95
C ASN A 146 0.02 8.16 -7.23
N GLY A 147 -1.30 8.06 -7.34
CA GLY A 147 -2.06 6.94 -6.81
C GLY A 147 -1.89 5.66 -7.64
N GLY A 148 -2.84 4.76 -7.43
CA GLY A 148 -2.94 3.50 -8.17
C GLY A 148 -3.06 2.31 -7.24
N PHE A 149 -3.55 2.50 -6.02
CA PHE A 149 -3.63 1.42 -5.03
C PHE A 149 -4.92 1.48 -4.21
N VAL A 150 -5.57 0.32 -4.13
CA VAL A 150 -6.61 0.01 -3.16
C VAL A 150 -6.31 -1.34 -2.54
N GLY A 151 -6.70 -1.51 -1.29
CA GLY A 151 -6.53 -2.76 -0.56
C GLY A 151 -7.54 -2.92 0.54
N ILE A 152 -7.65 -4.15 1.04
CA ILE A 152 -8.34 -4.49 2.28
C ILE A 152 -7.40 -5.30 3.15
N ARG A 153 -7.42 -5.01 4.46
CA ARG A 153 -6.58 -5.67 5.45
C ARG A 153 -7.42 -6.06 6.66
N SER A 154 -7.15 -7.21 7.24
CA SER A 154 -7.76 -7.61 8.50
C SER A 154 -7.42 -6.62 9.62
N THR A 155 -8.39 -6.35 10.49
CA THR A 155 -8.11 -5.64 11.74
C THR A 155 -7.22 -6.51 12.63
N PRO A 156 -6.30 -5.93 13.43
CA PRO A 156 -5.41 -6.69 14.30
C PRO A 156 -6.19 -7.22 15.51
N SER A 157 -6.95 -8.30 15.34
CA SER A 157 -7.79 -8.91 16.38
C SER A 157 -7.44 -10.35 16.72
N PHE A 158 -6.52 -10.97 15.97
CA PHE A 158 -6.16 -12.38 16.11
C PHE A 158 -4.66 -12.60 15.97
N GLN A 159 -4.21 -13.74 16.48
CA GLN A 159 -2.92 -14.35 16.19
C GLN A 159 -3.15 -15.85 15.96
N TRP A 160 -2.77 -16.33 14.79
CA TRP A 160 -2.86 -17.74 14.46
C TRP A 160 -1.51 -18.43 14.58
N ASN A 161 -1.48 -19.56 15.28
CA ASN A 161 -0.43 -20.56 15.08
C ASN A 161 -0.86 -21.49 13.94
N MET A 162 -0.06 -21.53 12.87
CA MET A 162 -0.31 -22.27 11.63
C MET A 162 0.82 -23.28 11.32
N ASP A 163 1.54 -23.78 12.33
CA ASP A 163 2.71 -24.64 12.11
C ASP A 163 2.37 -25.94 11.38
N ASN A 164 1.15 -26.43 11.65
CA ASN A 164 0.56 -27.63 11.04
C ASN A 164 -0.07 -27.36 9.65
N CYS A 165 -0.05 -26.12 9.17
CA CYS A 165 -0.59 -25.74 7.88
C CYS A 165 0.53 -25.50 6.86
N ALA A 166 0.23 -25.82 5.60
CA ALA A 166 1.08 -25.55 4.44
C ALA A 166 0.79 -24.19 3.81
N GLY A 167 -0.42 -23.65 3.98
CA GLY A 167 -0.78 -22.34 3.43
C GLY A 167 -2.25 -21.94 3.61
N LEU A 168 -2.67 -20.96 2.81
CA LEU A 168 -4.04 -20.44 2.79
C LEU A 168 -4.68 -20.56 1.40
N GLU A 169 -5.94 -20.98 1.38
CA GLU A 169 -6.79 -21.06 0.20
C GLU A 169 -7.85 -19.96 0.24
N TRP A 170 -7.90 -19.18 -0.84
CA TRP A 170 -8.85 -18.10 -1.04
C TRP A 170 -9.85 -18.50 -2.12
N LYS A 171 -11.14 -18.51 -1.79
CA LYS A 171 -12.21 -18.64 -2.79
C LYS A 171 -12.81 -17.28 -3.07
N LEU A 172 -12.82 -16.88 -4.33
CA LEU A 172 -13.12 -15.53 -4.77
C LEU A 172 -14.08 -15.52 -5.97
N VAL A 173 -14.83 -14.45 -6.13
CA VAL A 173 -15.51 -14.10 -7.39
C VAL A 173 -15.03 -12.74 -7.85
N PHE A 174 -14.41 -12.67 -9.02
CA PHE A 174 -13.98 -11.41 -9.60
C PHE A 174 -14.99 -10.96 -10.66
N ASN A 175 -15.68 -9.85 -10.42
CA ASN A 175 -16.76 -9.34 -11.28
C ASN A 175 -16.25 -8.36 -12.37
N GLY A 176 -14.97 -8.45 -12.72
CA GLY A 176 -14.39 -7.65 -13.81
C GLY A 176 -14.62 -8.25 -15.20
N THR A 177 -14.28 -7.50 -16.24
CA THR A 177 -14.41 -7.92 -17.65
C THR A 177 -13.13 -8.52 -18.23
N LYS A 178 -11.97 -8.14 -17.69
CA LYS A 178 -10.64 -8.63 -18.08
C LYS A 178 -9.90 -9.11 -16.85
N LYS A 179 -8.96 -10.03 -17.03
CA LYS A 179 -8.11 -10.49 -15.92
C LYS A 179 -7.39 -9.31 -15.25
N ARG A 180 -7.19 -9.40 -13.94
CA ARG A 180 -6.43 -8.43 -13.14
C ARG A 180 -5.49 -9.15 -12.20
N ARG A 181 -4.34 -8.57 -11.94
CA ARG A 181 -3.36 -9.12 -11.00
C ARG A 181 -3.53 -8.49 -9.64
N PHE A 182 -3.81 -9.31 -8.64
CA PHE A 182 -3.97 -8.94 -7.25
C PHE A 182 -2.82 -9.47 -6.42
N LYS A 183 -2.54 -8.79 -5.32
CA LYS A 183 -1.54 -9.21 -4.32
C LYS A 183 -2.27 -9.75 -3.11
N PHE A 184 -1.87 -10.94 -2.69
CA PHE A 184 -2.31 -11.56 -1.44
C PHE A 184 -1.17 -11.46 -0.44
N VAL A 185 -1.46 -10.94 0.75
CA VAL A 185 -0.45 -10.52 1.71
C VAL A 185 -0.75 -11.16 3.06
N LEU A 186 0.27 -11.76 3.67
CA LEU A 186 0.25 -12.17 5.07
C LEU A 186 1.23 -11.35 5.91
N ARG A 187 0.96 -11.27 7.20
CA ARG A 187 1.82 -10.61 8.19
C ARG A 187 2.02 -11.52 9.39
N ASP A 188 3.26 -11.60 9.82
CA ASP A 188 3.73 -12.28 11.03
C ASP A 188 4.24 -11.29 12.10
N SER A 189 4.08 -9.99 11.85
CA SER A 189 4.34 -8.92 12.80
C SER A 189 3.21 -7.90 12.80
N THR A 190 2.92 -7.35 13.99
CA THR A 190 1.97 -6.26 14.20
C THR A 190 2.55 -4.90 13.78
N ASP A 191 3.84 -4.84 13.44
CA ASP A 191 4.49 -3.65 12.93
C ASP A 191 3.78 -3.12 11.70
N PHE A 192 3.36 -1.85 11.75
CA PHE A 192 2.67 -1.20 10.65
C PHE A 192 3.52 -1.21 9.36
N ASN A 193 4.83 -0.97 9.52
CA ASN A 193 5.83 -0.98 8.46
C ASN A 193 6.70 -2.25 8.48
N GLY A 194 6.19 -3.35 9.05
CA GLY A 194 6.88 -4.63 9.04
C GLY A 194 6.96 -5.27 7.65
N ILE A 195 7.79 -6.31 7.55
CA ILE A 195 7.85 -7.17 6.36
C ILE A 195 6.47 -7.78 6.09
N THR A 196 6.17 -7.95 4.82
CA THR A 196 4.92 -8.54 4.34
C THR A 196 5.21 -9.71 3.43
N TRP A 197 4.41 -10.76 3.55
CA TRP A 197 4.59 -12.00 2.80
C TRP A 197 3.61 -12.03 1.65
N THR A 198 4.10 -11.64 0.47
CA THR A 198 3.23 -11.28 -0.65
C THR A 198 3.33 -12.28 -1.79
N THR A 199 2.20 -12.58 -2.41
CA THR A 199 2.11 -13.35 -3.66
C THR A 199 1.19 -12.63 -4.63
N SER A 200 1.68 -12.33 -5.85
CA SER A 200 0.88 -11.75 -6.94
C SER A 200 0.21 -12.85 -7.78
N VAL A 201 -1.08 -12.72 -8.06
CA VAL A 201 -1.88 -13.71 -8.80
C VAL A 201 -2.82 -13.04 -9.80
N ASP A 202 -2.86 -13.56 -11.03
CA ASP A 202 -3.83 -13.15 -12.06
C ASP A 202 -5.20 -13.81 -11.78
N LEU A 203 -6.21 -13.01 -11.47
CA LEU A 203 -7.60 -13.48 -11.37
C LEU A 203 -8.32 -13.27 -12.70
N LYS A 204 -9.03 -14.30 -13.16
CA LYS A 204 -9.91 -14.22 -14.32
C LYS A 204 -11.32 -13.81 -13.87
N PRO A 205 -12.14 -13.19 -14.75
CA PRO A 205 -13.56 -12.98 -14.45
C PRO A 205 -14.25 -14.26 -13.98
N GLY A 206 -15.10 -14.15 -12.95
CA GLY A 206 -15.82 -15.27 -12.34
C GLY A 206 -15.12 -15.89 -11.13
N LYS A 207 -15.40 -17.18 -10.88
CA LYS A 207 -14.91 -17.90 -9.70
C LYS A 207 -13.41 -18.22 -9.81
N ASN A 208 -12.66 -17.96 -8.75
CA ASN A 208 -11.24 -18.29 -8.63
C ASN A 208 -10.97 -18.99 -7.29
N THR A 209 -10.09 -19.98 -7.31
CA THR A 209 -9.53 -20.60 -6.11
C THR A 209 -8.02 -20.40 -6.12
N VAL A 210 -7.52 -19.62 -5.17
CA VAL A 210 -6.10 -19.27 -5.07
C VAL A 210 -5.52 -19.96 -3.84
N ARG A 211 -4.66 -20.96 -4.07
CA ARG A 211 -3.91 -21.62 -2.99
C ARG A 211 -2.52 -21.03 -2.90
N ILE A 212 -2.17 -20.49 -1.74
CA ILE A 212 -0.90 -19.84 -1.47
C ILE A 212 -0.17 -20.62 -0.40
N PRO A 213 0.77 -21.51 -0.78
CA PRO A 213 1.70 -22.12 0.16
C PRO A 213 2.61 -21.06 0.78
N PHE A 214 2.87 -21.15 2.08
CA PHE A 214 3.74 -20.20 2.79
C PHE A 214 5.15 -20.10 2.16
N GLN A 215 5.66 -21.23 1.66
CA GLN A 215 6.97 -21.32 1.01
C GLN A 215 7.08 -20.55 -0.32
N LYS A 216 5.94 -20.16 -0.92
CA LYS A 216 5.92 -19.41 -2.20
C LYS A 216 5.75 -17.91 -2.00
N GLN A 217 5.71 -17.44 -0.76
CA GLN A 217 5.52 -16.04 -0.47
C GLN A 217 6.85 -15.29 -0.56
N ILE A 218 6.79 -14.10 -1.12
CA ILE A 218 7.93 -13.23 -1.29
C ILE A 218 7.91 -12.21 -0.14
N PRO A 219 8.91 -12.22 0.76
CA PRO A 219 9.08 -11.18 1.77
C PRO A 219 9.32 -9.83 1.10
N ALA A 220 8.52 -8.84 1.45
CA ALA A 220 8.59 -7.50 0.87
C ALA A 220 8.30 -6.41 1.89
N LEU A 221 8.96 -5.27 1.71
CA LEU A 221 8.73 -4.03 2.45
C LEU A 221 8.41 -2.92 1.44
N PHE A 222 7.18 -2.39 1.47
CA PHE A 222 6.69 -1.42 0.48
C PHE A 222 6.93 -1.85 -0.98
N ALA A 223 6.61 -3.12 -1.28
CA ALA A 223 6.84 -3.77 -2.57
C ALA A 223 8.31 -3.97 -2.98
N LYS A 224 9.29 -3.53 -2.19
CA LYS A 224 10.69 -3.92 -2.37
C LYS A 224 10.92 -5.31 -1.78
N THR A 225 11.53 -6.21 -2.52
CA THR A 225 11.84 -7.56 -2.04
C THR A 225 12.95 -7.52 -0.98
N VAL A 226 12.80 -8.35 0.04
CA VAL A 226 13.76 -8.47 1.15
C VAL A 226 14.14 -9.94 1.27
N PRO A 227 15.20 -10.42 0.61
CA PRO A 227 15.57 -11.84 0.64
C PRO A 227 15.97 -12.31 2.04
N ASP A 228 16.11 -13.63 2.17
CA ASP A 228 16.63 -14.32 3.37
C ASP A 228 15.81 -14.09 4.65
N GLN A 229 14.52 -13.79 4.51
CA GLN A 229 13.58 -13.71 5.63
C GLN A 229 12.88 -15.06 5.83
N VAL A 230 12.42 -15.31 7.06
CA VAL A 230 11.67 -16.52 7.42
C VAL A 230 10.29 -16.15 7.97
N PHE A 231 9.25 -16.70 7.36
CA PHE A 231 7.86 -16.48 7.78
C PHE A 231 7.58 -17.22 9.08
N GLN A 232 7.16 -16.50 10.12
CA GLN A 232 6.81 -17.09 11.41
C GLN A 232 5.35 -17.60 11.37
N ARG A 233 5.18 -18.88 11.10
CA ARG A 233 3.85 -19.52 10.96
C ARG A 233 3.11 -19.59 12.29
N GLU A 234 3.83 -19.53 13.39
CA GLU A 234 3.37 -19.52 14.78
C GLU A 234 2.68 -18.18 15.15
N HIS A 235 2.88 -17.15 14.32
CA HIS A 235 2.57 -15.76 14.67
C HIS A 235 1.86 -15.01 13.53
N VAL A 236 0.93 -15.65 12.82
CA VAL A 236 0.19 -14.98 11.73
C VAL A 236 -0.84 -14.02 12.32
N VAL A 237 -0.67 -12.72 12.08
CA VAL A 237 -1.47 -11.63 12.71
C VAL A 237 -2.22 -10.76 11.71
N GLY A 238 -2.08 -11.04 10.42
CA GLY A 238 -2.75 -10.22 9.42
C GLY A 238 -2.84 -10.88 8.06
N VAL A 239 -3.98 -10.64 7.41
CA VAL A 239 -4.23 -11.00 6.02
C VAL A 239 -4.69 -9.78 5.23
N GLN A 240 -4.30 -9.70 3.96
CA GLN A 240 -4.62 -8.55 3.12
C GLN A 240 -4.74 -8.96 1.65
N ILE A 241 -5.61 -8.26 0.93
CA ILE A 241 -5.69 -8.30 -0.53
C ILE A 241 -5.45 -6.88 -1.02
N ALA A 242 -4.62 -6.72 -2.05
CA ALA A 242 -4.35 -5.44 -2.67
C ALA A 242 -4.43 -5.52 -4.19
N TYR A 243 -4.82 -4.40 -4.81
CA TYR A 243 -4.75 -4.18 -6.24
C TYR A 243 -3.97 -2.88 -6.47
N SER A 244 -2.85 -3.00 -7.17
CA SER A 244 -1.86 -1.92 -7.28
C SER A 244 -1.32 -1.78 -8.69
N LYS A 245 -0.95 -0.54 -9.04
CA LYS A 245 -0.16 -0.19 -10.23
C LYS A 245 1.24 -0.81 -10.21
N PHE A 246 1.82 -0.98 -9.04
CA PHE A 246 3.20 -1.42 -8.87
C PHE A 246 3.27 -2.90 -8.49
N GLU A 247 4.22 -3.62 -9.07
CA GLU A 247 4.68 -4.95 -8.69
C GLU A 247 5.90 -4.84 -7.77
N TYR A 248 6.74 -5.87 -7.72
CA TYR A 248 7.94 -5.89 -6.91
C TYR A 248 9.02 -4.99 -7.50
N ASP A 249 9.85 -4.40 -6.64
CA ASP A 249 11.11 -3.74 -7.04
C ASP A 249 10.97 -2.64 -8.11
N GLY A 250 9.81 -1.98 -8.13
CA GLY A 250 9.52 -0.88 -9.06
C GLY A 250 8.85 -1.30 -10.37
N ASP A 251 8.67 -2.60 -10.60
CA ASP A 251 7.97 -3.09 -11.78
C ASP A 251 6.52 -2.62 -11.83
N LEU A 252 5.95 -2.58 -13.03
CA LEU A 252 4.54 -2.27 -13.24
C LEU A 252 3.71 -3.55 -13.30
N ASN A 253 2.50 -3.47 -12.74
CA ASN A 253 1.52 -4.54 -12.85
C ASN A 253 1.01 -4.63 -14.31
N PRO A 254 1.28 -5.73 -15.04
CA PRO A 254 0.95 -5.84 -16.46
C PRO A 254 -0.55 -5.97 -16.72
N ASN A 255 -1.34 -6.27 -15.69
CA ASN A 255 -2.80 -6.35 -15.76
C ASN A 255 -3.46 -5.22 -14.94
N PHE A 256 -2.76 -4.10 -14.78
CA PHE A 256 -3.32 -2.92 -14.14
C PHE A 256 -4.21 -2.13 -15.10
N ALA A 257 -5.31 -1.64 -14.55
CA ALA A 257 -6.25 -0.73 -15.18
C ALA A 257 -6.92 0.12 -14.10
N VAL A 258 -6.99 1.42 -14.37
CA VAL A 258 -7.77 2.42 -13.63
C VAL A 258 -9.26 2.11 -13.75
N GLY A 259 -10.03 2.49 -12.74
CA GLY A 259 -11.49 2.34 -12.69
C GLY A 259 -11.98 1.41 -11.59
N ALA A 260 -13.18 0.87 -11.77
CA ALA A 260 -13.86 0.06 -10.76
C ALA A 260 -13.10 -1.24 -10.46
N VAL A 261 -13.04 -1.59 -9.18
CA VAL A 261 -12.59 -2.90 -8.65
C VAL A 261 -13.80 -3.53 -7.98
N ASP A 262 -14.07 -4.79 -8.30
CA ASP A 262 -15.17 -5.56 -7.73
C ASP A 262 -14.69 -7.01 -7.55
N LEU A 263 -14.38 -7.36 -6.31
CA LEU A 263 -13.90 -8.68 -5.92
C LEU A 263 -14.66 -9.13 -4.67
N GLN A 264 -15.28 -10.30 -4.74
CA GLN A 264 -15.97 -10.90 -3.62
C GLN A 264 -15.11 -12.00 -3.01
N LEU A 265 -14.88 -11.94 -1.70
CA LEU A 265 -14.34 -13.04 -0.91
C LEU A 265 -15.48 -13.96 -0.48
N LEU A 266 -15.38 -15.24 -0.81
CA LEU A 266 -16.35 -16.26 -0.40
C LEU A 266 -15.88 -17.01 0.84
N GLU A 267 -14.61 -17.41 0.86
CA GLU A 267 -14.01 -18.24 1.91
C GLU A 267 -12.50 -18.00 1.97
N LEU A 268 -11.95 -17.95 3.18
CA LEU A 268 -10.54 -18.12 3.49
C LEU A 268 -10.39 -19.36 4.37
N LYS A 269 -9.56 -20.31 3.93
CA LYS A 269 -9.38 -21.59 4.62
C LYS A 269 -7.91 -21.95 4.73
N ALA A 270 -7.51 -22.53 5.86
CA ALA A 270 -6.17 -23.10 6.01
C ALA A 270 -6.06 -24.47 5.32
N PHE A 271 -4.88 -24.82 4.81
CA PHE A 271 -4.62 -26.16 4.26
C PHE A 271 -3.20 -26.61 4.55
#